data_AF-A0A932TLC3-F1
#
_entry.id   AF-A0A932TLC3-F1
#
_cell.length_a   1.000
_cell.length_b   1.000
_cell.length_c   1.000
_cell.angle_alpha   90.00
_cell.angle_beta   90.00
_cell.angle_gamma   90.00
#
_symmetry.space_group_name_H-M   'P 1'
#
loop_
_entity.id
_entity.type
_entity.pdbx_description
1 polymer ?
#
loop_
_entity_poly.entity_id
_entity_poly.type
_entity_poly.pdbx_seq_one_letter_code
_entity_poly.pdbx_strand_id
1 'polypeptide(L)' 'MTETANVGQVVQILGPAVDVQFREEHLPQIYNALQVTSEGFDVPQPIDVVLEVQQHLGEGRVRCVAMEPTDG' A
#
# COMPACT_ATOMS: atom_id res chain seq x y z
N MET A 1 17.25 16.66 0.23
CA MET A 1 16.63 16.09 1.45
C MET A 1 15.99 14.79 1.01
N THR A 2 16.67 13.66 1.18
CA THR A 2 16.10 12.35 0.86
C THR A 2 15.23 11.98 2.05
N GLU A 3 13.94 12.29 1.95
CA GLU A 3 12.95 11.80 2.91
C GLU A 3 12.91 10.28 2.74
N THR A 4 13.32 9.54 3.77
CA THR A 4 13.29 8.08 3.77
C THR A 4 11.82 7.67 3.76
N ALA A 5 11.25 7.46 2.57
CA ALA A 5 9.85 7.08 2.45
C ALA A 5 9.58 5.81 3.26
N ASN A 6 8.47 5.79 4.00
CA ASN A 6 8.01 4.59 4.69
C ASN A 6 7.44 3.60 3.68
N VAL A 7 8.29 2.75 3.11
CA VAL A 7 7.92 1.80 2.06
C VAL A 7 7.41 0.50 2.67
N GLY A 8 6.21 0.10 2.26
CA GLY A 8 5.62 -1.22 2.57
C GLY A 8 5.63 -2.15 1.37
N GLN A 9 5.25 -3.41 1.59
CA GLN A 9 5.10 -4.42 0.56
C GLN A 9 3.65 -4.92 0.51
N VAL A 10 3.03 -4.90 -0.68
CA VAL A 10 1.72 -5.53 -0.88
C VAL A 10 1.87 -7.04 -0.72
N VAL A 11 1.05 -7.65 0.15
CA VAL A 11 1.09 -9.10 0.41
C VAL A 11 -0.14 -9.84 -0.08
N GLN A 12 -1.27 -9.16 -0.24
CA GLN A 12 -2.52 -9.77 -0.71
C GLN A 12 -3.46 -8.72 -1.32
N ILE A 13 -4.20 -9.11 -2.36
CA ILE A 13 -5.26 -8.31 -3.00
C ILE A 13 -6.53 -9.16 -3.07
N LEU A 14 -7.63 -8.66 -2.51
CA LEU A 14 -8.94 -9.29 -2.47
C LEU A 14 -10.00 -8.27 -2.93
N GLY A 15 -10.18 -8.17 -4.24
CA GLY A 15 -10.97 -7.09 -4.85
C GLY A 15 -10.40 -5.73 -4.42
N PRO A 16 -11.22 -4.82 -3.85
CA PRO A 16 -10.73 -3.52 -3.41
C PRO A 16 -9.91 -3.57 -2.10
N ALA A 17 -9.92 -4.69 -1.37
CA ALA A 17 -9.17 -4.82 -0.13
C ALA A 17 -7.71 -5.24 -0.41
N VAL A 18 -6.75 -4.47 0.09
CA VAL A 18 -5.33 -4.70 -0.13
C VAL A 18 -4.61 -4.78 1.23
N ASP A 19 -3.89 -5.87 1.47
CA ASP A 19 -3.04 -6.00 2.64
C ASP A 19 -1.62 -5.56 2.31
N VAL A 20 -1.04 -4.72 3.17
CA VAL A 20 0.31 -4.20 3.04
C VAL A 20 1.10 -4.47 4.32
N GLN A 21 2.29 -5.01 4.17
CA GLN A 21 3.25 -5.26 5.23
C GLN A 21 4.22 -4.09 5.35
N PHE A 22 4.35 -3.57 6.56
CA PHE A 22 5.38 -2.60 6.96
C PHE A 22 6.29 -3.20 8.03
N ARG A 23 7.35 -2.47 8.38
CA ARG A 23 8.07 -2.72 9.64
C ARG A 23 7.16 -2.32 10.80
N GLU A 24 7.14 -3.10 11.87
CA GLU A 24 6.21 -2.87 13.00
C GLU A 24 6.37 -1.47 13.61
N GLU A 25 7.59 -0.95 13.67
CA GLU A 25 7.87 0.37 14.24
C GLU A 25 7.43 1.52 13.32
N HIS A 26 7.05 1.21 12.08
CA HIS A 26 6.69 2.18 11.04
C HIS A 26 5.32 1.87 10.43
N LEU A 27 4.39 1.35 11.23
CA LEU A 27 3.01 1.14 10.79
C LEU A 27 2.32 2.48 10.49
N PRO A 28 1.74 2.66 9.28
CA PRO A 28 0.94 3.83 8.98
C PRO A 28 -0.33 3.87 9.84
N GLN A 29 -0.82 5.06 10.16
CA GLN A 29 -2.05 5.21 10.95
C GLN A 29 -3.27 4.84 10.13
N ILE A 30 -4.37 4.48 10.81
CA ILE A 30 -5.68 4.33 10.17
C ILE A 30 -6.06 5.67 9.54
N TYR A 31 -6.64 5.60 8.34
CA TYR A 31 -6.98 6.72 7.44
C TYR A 31 -5.78 7.42 6.77
N ASN A 32 -4.55 6.92 6.93
CA ASN A 32 -3.46 7.36 6.08
C ASN A 32 -3.61 6.81 4.66
N ALA A 33 -3.24 7.63 3.68
CA ALA A 33 -3.10 7.21 2.29
C ALA A 33 -1.74 6.54 2.06
N LEU A 34 -1.74 5.48 1.24
CA LEU A 34 -0.55 4.85 0.69
C LEU A 34 -0.60 4.98 -0.84
N GLN A 35 0.51 5.38 -1.45
CA GLN A 35 0.63 5.40 -2.91
C GLN A 35 1.33 4.13 -3.39
N VAL A 36 0.70 3.41 -4.30
CA VAL A 36 1.33 2.29 -5.03
C VAL A 36 1.62 2.78 -6.45
N THR A 37 2.90 2.85 -6.79
CA THR A 37 3.36 3.30 -8.11
C THR A 37 4.30 2.29 -8.76
N SER A 38 4.27 2.21 -10.09
CA SER A 38 5.27 1.49 -10.88
C SER A 38 6.46 2.36 -11.32
N GLU A 39 6.63 3.55 -10.75
CA GLU A 39 7.77 4.42 -11.08
C GLU A 39 9.11 3.68 -10.84
N GLY A 40 9.96 3.65 -11.87
CA GLY A 40 11.24 2.94 -11.84
C GLY A 40 11.17 1.44 -12.18
N PHE A 41 9.99 0.90 -12.51
CA PHE A 41 9.80 -0.48 -12.96
C PHE A 41 9.29 -0.54 -14.40
N ASP A 42 9.77 -1.52 -15.17
CA ASP A 42 9.27 -1.79 -16.53
C ASP A 42 8.05 -2.72 -16.44
N VAL A 43 6.87 -2.13 -16.58
CA VAL A 43 5.57 -2.83 -16.50
C VAL A 43 4.74 -2.55 -17.76
N PRO A 44 3.88 -3.49 -18.21
CA PRO A 44 3.07 -3.30 -19.42
C PRO A 44 2.10 -2.12 -19.35
N GLN A 45 1.62 -1.79 -18.13
CA GLN A 45 0.75 -0.67 -17.86
C GLN A 45 1.22 0.03 -16.58
N PRO A 46 1.34 1.37 -16.57
CA PRO A 46 1.70 2.11 -15.37
C PRO A 46 0.68 1.88 -14.25
N ILE A 47 1.18 1.68 -13.04
CA ILE A 47 0.37 1.56 -11.83
C ILE A 47 0.45 2.89 -11.08
N ASP A 48 -0.71 3.43 -10.72
CA ASP A 48 -0.86 4.59 -9.85
C ASP A 48 -2.16 4.45 -9.07
N VAL A 49 -2.07 3.85 -7.87
CA VAL A 49 -3.25 3.50 -7.05
C VAL A 49 -3.05 4.05 -5.64
N VAL A 50 -4.09 4.73 -5.15
CA VAL A 50 -4.21 5.21 -3.78
C VAL A 50 -4.92 4.15 -2.95
N LEU A 51 -4.30 3.76 -1.84
CA LEU A 51 -4.92 2.92 -0.82
C LEU A 51 -5.16 3.75 0.44
N GLU A 52 -6.28 3.56 1.13
CA GLU A 52 -6.52 4.14 2.46
C GLU A 52 -6.49 3.05 3.52
N VAL A 53 -5.66 3.21 4.55
CA VAL A 53 -5.55 2.28 5.67
C VAL A 53 -6.86 2.24 6.46
N GLN A 54 -7.46 1.06 6.61
CA GLN A 54 -8.71 0.88 7.35
C GLN A 54 -8.52 0.19 8.70
N GLN A 55 -7.52 -0.69 8.81
CA GLN A 55 -7.30 -1.46 10.04
C GLN A 55 -5.86 -1.96 10.13
N HIS A 56 -5.39 -2.14 11.35
CA HIS A 56 -4.16 -2.88 11.65
C HIS A 56 -4.51 -4.35 11.89
N LEU A 57 -3.83 -5.26 11.21
CA LEU A 57 -4.05 -6.71 11.31
C LEU A 57 -3.08 -7.38 12.30
N GLY A 58 -2.11 -6.64 12.82
CA GLY A 58 -1.01 -7.17 13.64
C GLY A 58 0.18 -7.62 12.78
N GLU A 59 1.29 -7.95 13.43
CA GLU A 59 2.54 -8.42 12.79
C GLU A 59 3.04 -7.47 11.69
N GLY A 60 2.88 -6.16 11.88
CA GLY A 60 3.28 -5.14 10.90
C GLY A 60 2.36 -5.02 9.67
N ARG A 61 1.21 -5.68 9.65
CA ARG A 61 0.26 -5.64 8.53
C ARG A 61 -0.86 -4.63 8.75
N VAL A 62 -1.23 -3.96 7.66
CA VAL A 62 -2.43 -3.14 7.56
C VAL A 62 -3.31 -3.62 6.42
N ARG A 63 -4.63 -3.53 6.61
CA ARG A 63 -5.58 -3.67 5.51
C ARG A 63 -6.06 -2.31 5.07
N CYS A 64 -5.98 -2.10 3.77
CA CYS A 64 -6.37 -0.89 3.09
C CYS A 64 -7.52 -1.16 2.12
N VAL A 65 -8.18 -0.10 1.69
CA VAL A 65 -9.14 -0.10 0.58
C VAL A 65 -8.57 0.74 -0.55
N ALA A 66 -8.57 0.20 -1.77
CA ALA A 66 -8.14 0.90 -2.96
C ALA A 66 -9.21 1.91 -3.42
N MET A 67 -8.78 3.10 -3.84
CA MET A 67 -9.64 4.15 -4.38
C MET A 67 -9.82 4.03 -5.90
N GLU A 68 -8.90 3.33 -6.55
CA GLU A 68 -8.95 2.92 -7.95
C GLU A 68 -9.15 1.40 -8.08
N PRO A 69 -9.62 0.90 -9.25
CA PRO A 69 -9.64 -0.53 -9.52
C PRO A 69 -8.26 -1.17 -9.35
N THR A 70 -8.23 -2.35 -8.75
CA THR A 70 -7.01 -3.15 -8.52
C THR A 70 -6.77 -4.16 -9.63
N ASP A 71 -7.43 -4.00 -10.78
CA ASP A 71 -7.28 -4.87 -11.95
C ASP A 71 -5.90 -4.65 -12.60
N GLY A 72 -5.13 -5.73 -12.77
CA GLY A 72 -3.77 -5.77 -13.30
C GLY A 72 -3.04 -7.03 -12.87
#